data_AF-A0A5Q4ZY49-F1
#
_entry.id   AF-A0A5Q4ZY49-F1
#
_cell.length_a   1.000
_cell.length_b   1.000
_cell.length_c   1.000
_cell.angle_alpha   90.00
_cell.angle_beta   90.00
_cell.angle_gamma   90.00
#
_symmetry.space_group_name_H-M   'P 1'
#
loop_
_entity.id
_entity.type
_entity.pdbx_description
1 polymer ?
#
loop_
_entity_poly.entity_id
_entity_poly.type
_entity_poly.pdbx_seq_one_letter_code
_entity_poly.pdbx_strand_id
1 'polypeptide(L)'
;MSVEQNLARYTLFYDESNNIRKFLLSGKEYNIDGDPNQRPSPNFILAGIAFQEESKDLDFDKLKSSLYLPNPDEELKFAQMVKIRAKYTPIEAFKYALGNKRFTTLFEYFVKNDVLIHYHMINTVYWSFLDIIEDIVLCTNEGIDYQEQFIYKDCLYRLIKIDKDGFLTLMDKYTYPHIRDDLSLEFLKELNELIMKNLALLFDVEDDGLNARMLIKLGFLVHKCIELYPEEPNLS
;
A
#
# COMPACT_ATOMS: atom_id res chain seq x y z
N MET A 1 -35.58 -5.43 1.15
CA MET A 1 -34.46 -6.36 0.94
C MET A 1 -33.96 -6.74 2.32
N SER A 2 -34.42 -7.87 2.86
CA SER A 2 -33.95 -8.37 4.15
C SER A 2 -32.51 -8.81 3.98
N VAL A 3 -31.59 -8.19 4.71
CA VAL A 3 -30.24 -8.73 4.87
C VAL A 3 -30.43 -10.03 5.64
N GLU A 4 -30.34 -11.18 4.96
CA GLU A 4 -30.15 -12.45 5.66
C GLU A 4 -28.89 -12.30 6.51
N GLN A 5 -29.07 -12.20 7.83
CA GLN A 5 -27.96 -12.26 8.75
C GLN A 5 -27.39 -13.67 8.65
N ASN A 6 -26.23 -13.78 8.03
CA ASN A 6 -25.46 -15.00 8.09
C ASN A 6 -25.04 -15.21 9.55
N LEU A 7 -25.70 -16.14 10.24
CA LEU A 7 -25.46 -16.51 11.64
C LEU A 7 -24.18 -17.34 11.81
N ALA A 8 -23.43 -17.60 10.74
CA ALA A 8 -22.17 -18.33 10.80
C ALA A 8 -21.19 -17.61 11.72
N ARG A 9 -20.75 -18.31 12.76
CA ARG A 9 -19.72 -17.85 13.68
C ARG A 9 -18.37 -18.34 13.17
N TYR A 10 -17.40 -17.43 13.13
CA TYR A 10 -16.05 -17.71 12.68
C TYR A 10 -15.04 -17.49 13.80
N THR A 11 -14.10 -18.42 13.93
CA THR A 11 -12.88 -18.24 14.73
C THR A 11 -11.75 -17.87 13.80
N LEU A 12 -11.18 -16.67 13.98
CA LEU A 12 -10.09 -16.16 13.16
C LEU A 12 -8.76 -16.29 13.91
N PHE A 13 -7.78 -16.86 13.25
CA PHE A 13 -6.37 -16.85 13.65
C PHE A 13 -5.62 -15.95 12.69
N TYR A 14 -4.75 -15.08 13.21
CA TYR A 14 -4.04 -14.11 12.39
C TYR A 14 -2.63 -13.89 12.90
N ASP A 15 -1.78 -13.42 11.98
CA ASP A 15 -0.46 -12.88 12.27
C ASP A 15 -0.24 -11.61 11.45
N GLU A 16 0.72 -10.81 11.88
CA GLU A 16 1.07 -9.52 11.28
C GLU A 16 2.42 -9.61 10.56
N SER A 17 2.47 -9.14 9.31
CA SER A 17 3.70 -9.00 8.55
C SER A 17 3.98 -7.53 8.23
N ASN A 18 5.25 -7.14 8.35
CA ASN A 18 5.72 -5.76 8.21
C ASN A 18 4.98 -4.78 9.13
N ASN A 19 4.78 -5.13 10.40
CA ASN A 19 4.28 -4.18 11.40
C ASN A 19 5.35 -3.14 11.73
N ILE A 20 5.32 -2.03 11.01
CA ILE A 20 6.26 -0.92 11.17
C ILE A 20 5.99 -0.08 12.43
N ARG A 21 4.85 -0.28 13.11
CA ARG A 21 4.31 0.47 14.28
C ARG A 21 4.15 1.97 14.09
N LYS A 22 5.22 2.67 13.71
CA LYS A 22 5.27 4.09 13.38
C LYS A 22 5.98 4.27 12.04
N PHE A 23 5.26 4.84 11.08
CA PHE A 23 5.85 5.32 9.84
C PHE A 23 6.43 6.71 10.09
N LEU A 24 7.71 6.90 9.78
CA LEU A 24 8.42 8.15 10.00
C LEU A 24 9.17 8.57 8.74
N LEU A 25 9.20 9.87 8.50
CA LEU A 25 10.08 10.49 7.51
C LEU A 25 11.36 10.91 8.20
N SER A 26 12.49 10.44 7.68
CA SER A 26 13.83 10.78 8.15
C SER A 26 14.59 11.44 7.01
N GLY A 27 14.38 12.76 6.86
CA GLY A 27 14.84 13.48 5.68
C GLY A 27 14.18 12.93 4.42
N LYS A 28 14.99 12.46 3.46
CA LYS A 28 14.54 11.99 2.15
C LYS A 28 14.23 10.48 2.09
N GLU A 29 14.09 9.84 3.23
CA GLU A 29 13.87 8.40 3.34
C GLU A 29 12.72 8.08 4.29
N TYR A 30 12.06 6.95 4.04
CA TYR A 30 11.20 6.33 5.03
C TYR A 30 12.08 5.60 6.05
N ASN A 31 11.66 5.58 7.32
CA ASN A 31 12.36 4.81 8.36
C ASN A 31 12.47 3.29 8.05
N ILE A 32 11.66 2.79 7.11
CA ILE A 32 11.66 1.40 6.66
C ILE A 32 12.65 1.11 5.52
N ASP A 33 13.21 2.14 4.87
CA ASP A 33 14.09 1.97 3.71
C ASP A 33 15.45 1.37 4.10
N GLY A 34 15.90 1.66 5.32
CA GLY A 34 17.20 1.23 5.86
C GLY A 34 17.13 0.11 6.90
N ASP A 35 15.98 -0.56 7.09
CA ASP A 35 15.86 -1.62 8.11
C ASP A 35 16.75 -2.84 7.74
N PRO A 36 17.81 -3.15 8.51
CA PRO A 36 18.70 -4.28 8.20
C PRO A 36 18.02 -5.64 8.44
N ASN A 37 16.90 -5.68 9.17
CA ASN A 37 16.20 -6.90 9.55
C ASN A 37 15.03 -7.24 8.63
N GLN A 38 14.61 -6.32 7.75
CA GLN A 38 13.44 -6.49 6.90
C GLN A 38 13.72 -6.00 5.48
N ARG A 39 13.08 -6.63 4.49
CA ARG A 39 13.04 -6.01 3.15
C ARG A 39 12.10 -4.82 3.23
N PRO A 40 12.52 -3.61 2.80
CA PRO A 40 11.66 -2.43 2.82
C PRO A 40 10.33 -2.71 2.13
N SER A 41 9.24 -2.65 2.88
CA SER A 41 7.90 -2.81 2.34
C SER A 41 6.96 -1.86 3.08
N PRO A 42 6.25 -0.97 2.36
CA PRO A 42 5.24 -0.10 2.97
C PRO A 42 3.93 -0.84 3.22
N ASN A 43 3.86 -2.16 3.02
CA ASN A 43 2.62 -2.92 3.13
C ASN A 43 2.56 -3.64 4.46
N PHE A 44 1.71 -3.15 5.36
CA PHE A 44 1.28 -3.89 6.54
C PHE A 44 0.25 -4.93 6.12
N ILE A 45 0.45 -6.18 6.54
CA ILE A 45 -0.43 -7.30 6.20
C ILE A 45 -0.88 -7.96 7.49
N LEU A 46 -2.20 -8.05 7.66
CA LEU A 46 -2.85 -8.88 8.66
C LEU A 46 -3.44 -10.08 7.93
N ALA A 47 -2.95 -11.28 8.17
CA ALA A 47 -3.41 -12.46 7.44
C ALA A 47 -3.42 -13.70 8.32
N GLY A 48 -4.25 -14.66 7.94
CA GLY A 48 -4.25 -15.96 8.58
C GLY A 48 -5.37 -16.85 8.07
N ILE A 49 -5.85 -17.71 8.96
CA ILE A 49 -6.87 -18.71 8.65
C ILE A 49 -8.10 -18.51 9.52
N ALA A 50 -9.26 -18.92 9.01
CA ALA A 50 -10.51 -18.86 9.73
C ALA A 50 -11.28 -20.18 9.61
N PHE A 51 -12.02 -20.46 10.69
CA PHE A 51 -12.84 -21.66 10.86
C PHE A 51 -14.27 -21.24 11.08
N GLN A 52 -15.21 -21.81 10.34
CA GLN A 52 -16.61 -21.75 10.74
C GLN A 52 -16.78 -22.65 11.97
N GLU A 53 -17.53 -22.26 13.01
CA GLU A 53 -17.61 -23.04 14.26
C GLU A 53 -18.05 -24.52 14.10
N GLU A 54 -18.66 -24.88 12.97
CA GLU A 54 -19.03 -26.25 12.60
C GLU A 54 -17.86 -27.08 12.04
N SER A 55 -16.74 -26.43 11.72
CA SER A 55 -15.54 -27.08 11.19
C SER A 55 -14.75 -27.79 12.31
N LYS A 56 -14.35 -29.02 12.00
CA LYS A 56 -13.77 -29.99 12.95
C LYS A 56 -12.42 -29.54 13.49
N ASP A 57 -12.01 -30.14 14.61
CA ASP A 57 -10.62 -30.09 15.10
C ASP A 57 -9.65 -30.43 13.95
N LEU A 58 -8.80 -29.47 13.59
CA LEU A 58 -7.72 -29.71 12.65
C LEU A 58 -6.61 -30.50 13.31
N ASP A 59 -6.27 -31.62 12.68
CA ASP A 59 -5.05 -32.35 12.99
C ASP A 59 -3.86 -31.69 12.29
N PHE A 60 -3.26 -30.70 12.97
CA PHE A 60 -2.09 -29.97 12.47
C PHE A 60 -0.84 -30.85 12.39
N ASP A 61 -0.69 -31.84 13.27
CA ASP A 61 0.45 -32.77 13.23
C ASP A 61 0.41 -33.62 11.96
N LYS A 62 -0.79 -34.07 11.56
CA LYS A 62 -1.01 -34.75 10.28
C LYS A 62 -0.76 -33.84 9.09
N LEU A 63 -1.17 -32.56 9.16
CA LEU A 63 -0.82 -31.59 8.12
C LEU A 63 0.70 -31.45 7.99
N LYS A 64 1.41 -31.17 9.08
CA LYS A 64 2.89 -31.03 9.06
C LYS A 64 3.58 -32.27 8.53
N SER A 65 3.11 -33.46 8.95
CA SER A 65 3.63 -34.75 8.45
C SER A 65 3.42 -34.89 6.93
N SER A 66 2.26 -34.48 6.40
CA SER A 66 1.97 -34.53 4.97
C SER A 66 2.80 -33.55 4.12
N LEU A 67 3.38 -32.51 4.74
CA LEU A 67 4.25 -31.53 4.08
C LEU A 67 5.69 -32.05 3.93
N TYR A 68 6.02 -33.21 4.53
CA TYR A 68 7.37 -33.81 4.51
C TYR A 68 8.45 -32.79 4.90
N LEU A 69 8.23 -32.11 6.03
CA LEU A 69 9.14 -31.09 6.54
C LEU A 69 10.35 -31.75 7.22
N PRO A 70 11.56 -31.14 7.14
CA PRO A 70 12.74 -31.69 7.79
C PRO A 70 12.65 -31.73 9.33
N ASN A 71 11.94 -30.76 9.93
CA ASN A 71 11.68 -30.70 11.36
C ASN A 71 10.19 -30.36 11.60
N PRO A 72 9.31 -31.36 11.81
CA PRO A 72 7.88 -31.14 11.97
C PRO A 72 7.48 -30.55 13.33
N ASP A 73 8.34 -30.67 14.34
CA ASP A 73 8.05 -30.18 15.70
C ASP A 73 8.19 -28.65 15.82
N GLU A 74 8.88 -28.02 14.87
CA GLU A 74 9.02 -26.57 14.79
C GLU A 74 7.78 -25.88 14.22
N GLU A 75 7.66 -24.59 14.52
CA GLU A 75 6.74 -23.69 13.84
C GLU A 75 6.96 -23.74 12.32
N LEU A 76 5.87 -23.83 11.56
CA LEU A 76 5.91 -23.90 10.09
C LEU A 76 6.32 -22.54 9.52
N LYS A 77 7.50 -22.47 8.91
CA LYS A 77 8.02 -21.24 8.27
C LYS A 77 8.05 -21.36 6.76
N PHE A 78 7.85 -20.24 6.06
CA PHE A 78 7.92 -20.17 4.59
C PHE A 78 9.24 -20.75 4.03
N ALA A 79 10.36 -20.48 4.70
CA ALA A 79 11.68 -20.99 4.31
C ALA A 79 11.80 -22.53 4.39
N GLN A 80 10.99 -23.20 5.21
CA GLN A 80 10.91 -24.65 5.26
C GLN A 80 10.05 -25.20 4.11
N MET A 81 9.05 -24.45 3.65
CA MET A 81 8.14 -24.82 2.56
C MET A 81 8.85 -24.76 1.20
N VAL A 82 9.58 -23.67 0.92
CA VAL A 82 10.22 -23.45 -0.37
C VAL A 82 11.56 -22.72 -0.22
N LYS A 83 12.56 -23.17 -0.97
CA LYS A 83 13.86 -22.48 -1.07
C LYS A 83 13.86 -21.56 -2.30
N ILE A 84 13.59 -20.28 -2.07
CA ILE A 84 13.62 -19.25 -3.11
C ILE A 84 15.07 -18.97 -3.52
N ARG A 85 15.31 -18.85 -4.84
CA ARG A 85 16.63 -18.51 -5.36
C ARG A 85 16.85 -17.00 -5.26
N ALA A 86 18.05 -16.58 -4.86
CA ALA A 86 18.40 -15.17 -4.71
C ALA A 86 18.16 -14.33 -5.98
N LYS A 87 18.28 -14.94 -7.17
CA LYS A 87 18.09 -14.27 -8.46
C LYS A 87 16.64 -14.04 -8.87
N TYR A 88 15.66 -14.61 -8.16
CA TYR A 88 14.27 -14.46 -8.53
C TYR A 88 13.76 -13.06 -8.20
N THR A 89 13.10 -12.45 -9.17
CA THR A 89 12.21 -11.31 -8.93
C THR A 89 11.05 -11.72 -8.01
N PRO A 90 10.37 -10.78 -7.34
CA PRO A 90 9.23 -11.11 -6.48
C PRO A 90 8.14 -11.94 -7.19
N ILE A 91 7.83 -11.62 -8.45
CA ILE A 91 6.83 -12.37 -9.23
C ILE A 91 7.29 -13.78 -9.59
N GLU A 92 8.57 -13.97 -9.92
CA GLU A 92 9.14 -15.30 -10.16
C GLU A 92 9.17 -16.14 -8.89
N ALA A 93 9.57 -15.54 -7.76
CA ALA A 93 9.56 -16.19 -6.46
C ALA A 93 8.16 -16.65 -6.06
N PHE A 94 7.14 -15.80 -6.29
CA PHE A 94 5.74 -16.13 -6.06
C PHE A 94 5.26 -17.30 -6.92
N LYS A 95 5.47 -17.23 -8.25
CA LYS A 95 5.11 -18.31 -9.17
C LYS A 95 5.82 -19.62 -8.81
N TYR A 96 7.10 -19.54 -8.44
CA TYR A 96 7.88 -20.69 -8.03
C TYR A 96 7.34 -21.32 -6.73
N ALA A 97 6.97 -20.49 -5.75
CA ALA A 97 6.36 -20.96 -4.50
C ALA A 97 5.02 -21.67 -4.76
N LEU A 98 4.14 -21.08 -5.57
CA LEU A 98 2.85 -21.70 -5.93
C LEU A 98 2.99 -23.02 -6.67
N GLY A 99 4.05 -23.18 -7.47
CA GLY A 99 4.34 -24.44 -8.17
C GLY A 99 4.92 -25.54 -7.27
N ASN A 100 5.22 -25.27 -6.00
CA ASN A 100 5.78 -26.25 -5.10
C ASN A 100 4.70 -27.14 -4.49
N LYS A 101 4.90 -28.47 -4.58
CA LYS A 101 3.97 -29.49 -4.09
C LYS A 101 3.52 -29.28 -2.63
N ARG A 102 4.38 -28.73 -1.76
CA ARG A 102 4.02 -28.46 -0.36
C ARG A 102 2.91 -27.41 -0.23
N PHE A 103 2.91 -26.36 -1.06
CA PHE A 103 1.81 -25.39 -1.08
C PHE A 103 0.54 -26.01 -1.65
N THR A 104 0.65 -26.84 -2.69
CA THR A 104 -0.48 -27.62 -3.20
C THR A 104 -1.10 -28.48 -2.09
N THR A 105 -0.28 -29.26 -1.37
CA THR A 105 -0.74 -30.10 -0.25
C THR A 105 -1.37 -29.27 0.87
N LEU A 106 -0.80 -28.10 1.20
CA LEU A 106 -1.37 -27.19 2.20
C LEU A 106 -2.76 -26.69 1.77
N PHE A 107 -2.91 -26.19 0.55
CA PHE A 107 -4.18 -25.65 0.06
C PHE A 107 -5.23 -26.75 -0.16
N GLU A 108 -4.84 -27.94 -0.64
CA GLU A 108 -5.75 -29.10 -0.71
C GLU A 108 -6.26 -29.50 0.67
N TYR A 109 -5.41 -29.44 1.71
CA TYR A 109 -5.82 -29.68 3.09
C TYR A 109 -6.79 -28.60 3.56
N PHE A 110 -6.54 -27.32 3.26
CA PHE A 110 -7.45 -26.23 3.63
C PHE A 110 -8.83 -26.41 2.98
N VAL A 111 -8.88 -26.67 1.67
CA VAL A 111 -10.13 -26.92 0.94
C VAL A 111 -10.86 -28.14 1.50
N LYS A 112 -10.15 -29.23 1.81
CA LYS A 112 -10.77 -30.46 2.34
C LYS A 112 -11.41 -30.28 3.72
N ASN A 113 -10.88 -29.36 4.52
CA ASN A 113 -11.32 -29.15 5.90
C ASN A 113 -12.05 -27.80 6.08
N ASP A 114 -12.53 -27.19 4.99
CA ASP A 114 -13.26 -25.91 4.99
C ASP A 114 -12.53 -24.78 5.74
N VAL A 115 -11.19 -24.76 5.62
CA VAL A 115 -10.34 -23.71 6.20
C VAL A 115 -10.31 -22.53 5.24
N LEU A 116 -10.75 -21.38 5.73
CA LEU A 116 -10.73 -20.14 4.96
C LEU A 116 -9.40 -19.42 5.17
N ILE A 117 -8.91 -18.76 4.13
CA ILE A 117 -7.81 -17.79 4.25
C ILE A 117 -8.42 -16.40 4.29
N HIS A 118 -8.05 -15.62 5.29
CA HIS A 118 -8.39 -14.20 5.33
C HIS A 118 -7.11 -13.37 5.28
N TYR A 119 -7.19 -12.22 4.63
CA TYR A 119 -6.10 -11.26 4.60
C TYR A 119 -6.65 -9.84 4.48
N HIS A 120 -5.93 -8.91 5.07
CA HIS A 120 -6.12 -7.49 4.96
C HIS A 120 -4.76 -6.83 4.77
N MET A 121 -4.68 -5.89 3.84
CA MET A 121 -3.43 -5.24 3.46
C MET A 121 -3.63 -3.73 3.48
N ILE A 122 -2.72 -3.03 4.16
CA ILE A 122 -2.69 -1.58 4.23
C ILE A 122 -1.34 -1.12 3.70
N ASN A 123 -1.36 -0.24 2.70
CA ASN A 123 -0.16 0.44 2.25
C ASN A 123 0.05 1.70 3.09
N THR A 124 1.01 1.69 4.01
CA THR A 124 1.22 2.78 4.97
C THR A 124 1.62 4.07 4.29
N VAL A 125 2.42 4.01 3.21
CA VAL A 125 2.79 5.19 2.40
C VAL A 125 1.56 5.84 1.78
N TYR A 126 0.67 5.05 1.17
CA TYR A 126 -0.57 5.54 0.57
C TYR A 126 -1.40 6.37 1.56
N TRP A 127 -1.54 5.88 2.79
CA TRP A 127 -2.34 6.54 3.83
C TRP A 127 -1.60 7.68 4.55
N SER A 128 -0.27 7.73 4.47
CA SER A 128 0.53 8.70 5.24
C SER A 128 0.55 10.11 4.67
N PHE A 129 0.19 10.29 3.38
CA PHE A 129 0.23 11.58 2.67
C PHE A 129 -1.17 12.05 2.23
N LEU A 130 -2.19 11.51 2.89
CA LEU A 130 -3.58 11.67 2.48
C LEU A 130 -4.13 13.08 2.72
N ASP A 131 -3.60 13.70 3.77
CA ASP A 131 -3.87 15.06 4.22
C ASP A 131 -3.61 16.09 3.12
N ILE A 132 -2.55 15.92 2.32
CA ILE A 132 -2.26 16.80 1.17
C ILE A 132 -3.46 16.88 0.22
N ILE A 133 -4.09 15.75 -0.10
CA ILE A 133 -5.26 15.70 -0.99
C ILE A 133 -6.51 16.22 -0.29
N GLU A 134 -6.67 15.90 0.99
CA GLU A 134 -7.78 16.41 1.81
C GLU A 134 -7.77 17.94 1.86
N ASP A 135 -6.64 18.56 2.11
CA ASP A 135 -6.48 20.00 2.17
C ASP A 135 -6.72 20.66 0.80
N ILE A 136 -6.25 20.05 -0.29
CA ILE A 136 -6.51 20.57 -1.64
C ILE A 136 -7.99 20.45 -2.01
N VAL A 137 -8.66 19.35 -1.67
CA VAL A 137 -10.11 19.19 -1.91
C VAL A 137 -10.93 20.17 -1.07
N LEU A 138 -10.50 20.45 0.17
CA LEU A 138 -11.10 21.49 1.00
C LEU A 138 -10.88 22.90 0.41
N CYS A 139 -9.68 23.15 -0.14
CA CYS A 139 -9.32 24.40 -0.81
C CYS A 139 -10.21 24.67 -2.03
N THR A 140 -10.42 23.67 -2.90
CA THR A 140 -11.28 23.83 -4.08
C THR A 140 -12.76 23.89 -3.75
N ASN A 141 -13.17 23.15 -2.71
CA ASN A 141 -14.53 23.11 -2.18
C ASN A 141 -15.62 22.80 -3.24
N GLU A 142 -15.28 22.03 -4.27
CA GLU A 142 -16.22 21.62 -5.32
C GLU A 142 -16.78 20.22 -5.06
N GLY A 143 -18.09 20.04 -5.27
CA GLY A 143 -18.76 18.75 -5.05
C GLY A 143 -18.16 17.59 -5.85
N ILE A 144 -17.63 17.86 -7.05
CA ILE A 144 -16.94 16.84 -7.85
C ILE A 144 -15.61 16.42 -7.21
N ASP A 145 -14.87 17.35 -6.62
CA ASP A 145 -13.56 17.06 -6.04
C ASP A 145 -13.71 16.19 -4.77
N TYR A 146 -14.76 16.41 -3.98
CA TYR A 146 -15.14 15.52 -2.87
C TYR A 146 -15.54 14.12 -3.35
N GLN A 147 -16.30 14.02 -4.45
CA GLN A 147 -16.70 12.72 -5.01
C GLN A 147 -15.50 11.93 -5.54
N GLU A 148 -14.52 12.62 -6.11
CA GLU A 148 -13.33 12.03 -6.72
C GLU A 148 -12.13 11.92 -5.77
N GLN A 149 -12.31 12.27 -4.49
CA GLN A 149 -11.23 12.34 -3.51
C GLN A 149 -10.33 11.08 -3.48
N PHE A 150 -10.92 9.88 -3.49
CA PHE A 150 -10.16 8.61 -3.54
C PHE A 150 -9.33 8.44 -4.81
N ILE A 151 -9.80 8.97 -5.94
CA ILE A 151 -9.05 8.93 -7.21
C ILE A 151 -7.84 9.85 -7.09
N TYR A 152 -7.96 11.03 -6.50
CA TYR A 152 -6.81 11.92 -6.31
C TYR A 152 -5.77 11.33 -5.36
N LYS A 153 -6.21 10.61 -4.32
CA LYS A 153 -5.34 9.84 -3.42
C LYS A 153 -4.54 8.79 -4.20
N ASP A 154 -5.20 8.05 -5.09
CA ASP A 154 -4.53 7.12 -6.01
C ASP A 154 -3.54 7.82 -6.95
N CYS A 155 -3.89 9.02 -7.45
CA CYS A 155 -3.00 9.79 -8.32
C CYS A 155 -1.74 10.26 -7.58
N LEU A 156 -1.88 10.76 -6.35
CA LEU A 156 -0.75 11.16 -5.49
C LEU A 156 0.15 9.95 -5.21
N TYR A 157 -0.43 8.83 -4.82
CA TYR A 157 0.37 7.63 -4.57
C TYR A 157 1.11 7.14 -5.82
N ARG A 158 0.53 7.30 -7.01
CA ARG A 158 1.23 7.03 -8.27
C ARG A 158 2.42 7.96 -8.49
N LEU A 159 2.29 9.26 -8.21
CA LEU A 159 3.42 10.19 -8.26
C LEU A 159 4.55 9.71 -7.33
N ILE A 160 4.22 9.34 -6.08
CA ILE A 160 5.20 8.82 -5.11
C ILE A 160 5.90 7.56 -5.64
N LYS A 161 5.18 6.67 -6.33
CA LYS A 161 5.78 5.48 -6.94
C LYS A 161 6.69 5.78 -8.13
N ILE A 162 6.41 6.86 -8.87
CA ILE A 162 7.18 7.26 -10.05
C ILE A 162 8.46 7.99 -9.64
N ASP A 163 8.35 8.96 -8.73
CA ASP A 163 9.46 9.83 -8.30
C ASP A 163 9.45 9.98 -6.77
N LYS A 164 9.78 8.88 -6.09
CA LYS A 164 9.88 8.85 -4.63
C LYS A 164 10.88 9.88 -4.12
N ASP A 165 12.07 9.95 -4.72
CA ASP A 165 13.14 10.82 -4.24
C ASP A 165 12.79 12.30 -4.42
N GLY A 166 12.17 12.66 -5.56
CA GLY A 166 11.65 13.99 -5.81
C GLY A 166 10.53 14.36 -4.84
N PHE A 167 9.59 13.44 -4.61
CA PHE A 167 8.51 13.65 -3.66
C PHE A 167 9.02 13.84 -2.22
N LEU A 168 9.92 12.98 -1.74
CA LEU A 168 10.47 13.09 -0.38
C LEU A 168 11.39 14.30 -0.22
N THR A 169 12.09 14.72 -1.27
CA THR A 169 12.81 16.00 -1.28
C THR A 169 11.86 17.17 -1.08
N LEU A 170 10.68 17.15 -1.70
CA LEU A 170 9.66 18.18 -1.52
C LEU A 170 9.11 18.16 -0.08
N MET A 171 8.78 16.98 0.45
CA MET A 171 8.28 16.83 1.83
C MET A 171 9.29 17.37 2.86
N ASP A 172 10.57 17.02 2.71
CA ASP A 172 11.67 17.47 3.57
C ASP A 172 11.85 19.00 3.48
N LYS A 173 11.86 19.55 2.27
CA LYS A 173 12.01 21.00 2.04
C LYS A 173 10.97 21.83 2.79
N TYR A 174 9.72 21.36 2.83
CA TYR A 174 8.60 22.06 3.45
C TYR A 174 8.28 21.58 4.88
N THR A 175 9.15 20.74 5.46
CA THR A 175 8.99 20.22 6.84
C THR A 175 7.63 19.52 7.06
N TYR A 176 7.15 18.79 6.04
CA TYR A 176 5.94 17.99 6.13
C TYR A 176 6.03 16.99 7.32
N PRO A 177 4.97 16.78 8.12
CA PRO A 177 3.57 17.19 7.90
C PRO A 177 3.22 18.62 8.34
N HIS A 178 4.19 19.41 8.81
CA HIS A 178 3.95 20.75 9.33
C HIS A 178 4.36 21.83 8.33
N ILE A 179 3.71 21.84 7.17
CA ILE A 179 3.87 22.90 6.17
C ILE A 179 3.30 24.19 6.77
N ARG A 180 4.08 25.28 6.76
CA ARG A 180 3.62 26.57 7.27
C ARG A 180 2.66 27.23 6.28
N ASP A 181 1.63 27.89 6.81
CA ASP A 181 0.60 28.58 6.02
C ASP A 181 1.17 29.56 4.98
N ASP A 182 2.24 30.28 5.33
CA ASP A 182 2.88 31.27 4.45
C ASP A 182 3.76 30.64 3.35
N LEU A 183 4.00 29.33 3.42
CA LEU A 183 4.68 28.55 2.39
C LEU A 183 3.73 27.67 1.57
N SER A 184 2.45 27.57 1.92
CA SER A 184 1.52 26.63 1.28
C SER A 184 1.37 26.86 -0.22
N LEU A 185 1.36 28.11 -0.68
CA LEU A 185 1.32 28.43 -2.11
C LEU A 185 2.59 28.00 -2.84
N GLU A 186 3.77 28.22 -2.22
CA GLU A 186 5.06 27.82 -2.81
C GLU A 186 5.15 26.29 -2.88
N PHE A 187 4.70 25.60 -1.82
CA PHE A 187 4.59 24.14 -1.79
C PHE A 187 3.71 23.61 -2.91
N LEU A 188 2.51 24.16 -3.11
CA LEU A 188 1.61 23.71 -4.17
C LEU A 188 2.19 23.95 -5.56
N LYS A 189 2.86 25.08 -5.78
CA LYS A 189 3.57 25.38 -7.04
C LYS A 189 4.65 24.34 -7.32
N GLU A 190 5.48 24.01 -6.33
CA GLU A 190 6.52 22.98 -6.50
C GLU A 190 5.97 21.56 -6.61
N LEU A 191 4.86 21.24 -5.94
CA LEU A 191 4.14 19.98 -6.15
C LEU A 191 3.65 19.88 -7.60
N ASN A 192 3.09 20.96 -8.14
CA ASN A 192 2.66 21.03 -9.54
C ASN A 192 3.86 20.90 -10.50
N GLU A 193 4.99 21.55 -10.22
CA GLU A 193 6.22 21.38 -11.00
C GLU A 193 6.73 19.94 -10.99
N LEU A 194 6.70 19.27 -9.83
CA LEU A 194 7.07 17.86 -9.70
C LEU A 194 6.15 16.95 -10.53
N ILE A 195 4.84 17.22 -10.54
CA ILE A 195 3.86 16.52 -11.38
C ILE A 195 4.18 16.72 -12.86
N MET A 196 4.39 17.97 -13.29
CA MET A 196 4.64 18.30 -14.69
C MET A 196 5.97 17.73 -15.20
N LYS A 197 7.02 17.77 -14.37
CA LYS A 197 8.31 17.12 -14.63
C LYS A 197 8.11 15.63 -14.90
N ASN A 198 7.37 14.93 -14.04
CA ASN A 198 7.16 13.49 -14.19
C ASN A 198 6.21 13.15 -15.33
N LEU A 199 5.23 13.99 -15.62
CA LEU A 199 4.38 13.86 -16.80
C LEU A 199 5.20 13.98 -18.09
N ALA A 200 6.15 14.92 -18.15
CA ALA A 200 7.04 15.09 -19.30
C ALA A 200 7.85 13.82 -19.60
N LEU A 201 8.32 13.13 -18.57
CA LEU A 201 9.09 11.88 -18.70
C LEU A 201 8.25 10.69 -19.16
N LEU A 202 6.94 10.72 -18.97
CA LEU A 202 6.03 9.63 -19.37
C LEU A 202 5.64 9.68 -20.85
N PHE A 203 5.82 10.80 -21.55
CA PHE A 203 5.51 10.89 -22.98
C PHE A 203 6.39 9.98 -23.85
N ASP A 204 7.57 9.62 -23.36
CA ASP A 204 8.54 8.77 -24.06
C ASP A 204 8.42 7.28 -23.70
N VAL A 205 7.43 6.89 -22.88
CA VAL A 205 7.25 5.52 -22.41
C VAL A 205 6.11 4.84 -23.18
N GLU A 206 6.39 3.67 -23.78
CA GLU A 206 5.36 2.80 -24.34
C GLU A 206 4.60 2.08 -23.21
N ASP A 207 3.56 2.71 -22.64
CA ASP A 207 2.63 2.10 -21.69
C ASP A 207 1.14 2.35 -22.04
N ASP A 208 0.23 1.90 -21.19
CA ASP A 208 -1.23 2.07 -21.37
C ASP A 208 -1.74 3.50 -21.06
N GLY A 209 -0.81 4.45 -20.87
CA GLY A 209 -1.06 5.84 -20.55
C GLY A 209 -1.71 6.06 -19.19
N LEU A 210 -1.81 5.04 -18.33
CA LEU A 210 -2.48 5.17 -17.05
C LEU A 210 -1.76 6.15 -16.13
N ASN A 211 -0.43 6.07 -16.05
CA ASN A 211 0.35 6.98 -15.20
C ASN A 211 0.19 8.44 -15.66
N ALA A 212 0.28 8.69 -16.97
CA ALA A 212 0.10 10.03 -17.52
C ALA A 212 -1.30 10.59 -17.22
N ARG A 213 -2.37 9.82 -17.43
CA ARG A 213 -3.75 10.23 -17.12
C ARG A 213 -3.94 10.56 -15.65
N MET A 214 -3.34 9.80 -14.75
CA MET A 214 -3.43 10.02 -13.30
C MET A 214 -2.66 11.28 -12.88
N LEU A 215 -1.45 11.50 -13.42
CA LEU A 215 -0.69 12.72 -13.15
C LEU A 215 -1.37 13.98 -13.71
N ILE A 216 -1.97 13.90 -14.90
CA ILE A 216 -2.79 15.00 -15.45
C ILE A 216 -3.93 15.35 -14.51
N LYS A 217 -4.66 14.35 -14.01
CA LYS A 217 -5.78 14.55 -13.09
C LYS A 217 -5.35 15.19 -11.77
N LEU A 218 -4.22 14.75 -11.21
CA LEU A 218 -3.65 15.36 -10.01
C LEU A 218 -3.21 16.80 -10.27
N GLY A 219 -2.52 17.05 -11.38
CA GLY A 219 -2.07 18.39 -11.78
C GLY A 219 -3.23 19.37 -11.92
N PHE A 220 -4.35 18.96 -12.52
CA PHE A 220 -5.55 19.79 -12.60
C PHE A 220 -6.11 20.16 -11.23
N LEU A 221 -6.18 19.21 -10.29
CA LEU A 221 -6.64 19.49 -8.93
C LEU A 221 -5.71 20.47 -8.22
N VAL A 222 -4.40 20.21 -8.24
CA VAL A 222 -3.38 21.08 -7.61
C VAL A 222 -3.44 22.48 -8.21
N HIS A 223 -3.47 22.60 -9.54
CA HIS A 223 -3.56 23.87 -10.24
C HIS A 223 -4.84 24.63 -9.87
N LYS A 224 -5.99 23.96 -9.80
CA LYS A 224 -7.25 24.59 -9.36
C LYS A 224 -7.11 25.24 -7.98
N CYS A 225 -6.49 24.55 -7.02
CA CYS A 225 -6.25 25.14 -5.71
C CYS A 225 -5.25 26.31 -5.76
N ILE A 226 -4.18 26.23 -6.56
CA ILE A 226 -3.23 27.35 -6.75
C ILE A 226 -3.96 28.62 -7.22
N GLU A 227 -4.86 28.52 -8.19
CA GLU A 227 -5.63 29.66 -8.73
C GLU A 227 -6.60 30.27 -7.71
N LEU A 228 -6.94 29.54 -6.65
CA LEU A 228 -7.81 30.00 -5.57
C LEU A 228 -7.05 30.64 -4.40
N TYR A 229 -5.71 30.54 -4.35
CA TYR A 229 -4.95 31.31 -3.39
C TYR A 229 -5.13 32.80 -3.71
N PRO A 230 -5.58 33.62 -2.73
CA PRO A 230 -5.71 35.04 -2.98
C PRO A 230 -4.34 35.59 -3.38
N GLU A 231 -4.27 36.29 -4.52
CA GLU A 231 -3.23 37.31 -4.66
C GLU A 231 -3.38 38.24 -3.45
N GLU A 232 -2.29 38.47 -2.72
CA GLU A 232 -2.31 39.24 -1.48
C GLU A 232 -3.30 40.41 -1.55
N PRO A 233 -4.14 40.63 -0.53
CA PRO A 233 -4.88 41.88 -0.47
C PRO A 233 -3.84 43.00 -0.47
N ASN A 234 -3.84 43.82 -1.52
CA ASN A 234 -3.03 45.03 -1.59
C ASN A 234 -3.10 45.71 -0.23
N LEU A 235 -1.96 45.72 0.48
CA LEU A 235 -1.77 46.57 1.65
C LEU A 235 -1.83 48.02 1.17
N SER A 236 -3.03 48.61 1.20
CA SER A 236 -3.28 50.05 1.02
C SER A 236 -4.05 50.59 2.20
#